data_AF-A0A3B0CVA3-F1
#
_entry.id   AF-A0A3B0CVA3-F1
#
_cell.length_a   1.000
_cell.length_b   1.000
_cell.length_c   1.000
_cell.angle_alpha   90.00
_cell.angle_beta   90.00
_cell.angle_gamma   90.00
#
_symmetry.space_group_name_H-M   'P 1'
#
loop_
_entity.id
_entity.type
_entity.pdbx_description
1 polymer ?
#
loop_
_entity_poly.entity_id
_entity_poly.type
_entity_poly.pdbx_seq_one_letter_code
_entity_poly.pdbx_strand_id
1 'polypeptide(L)'
;MSWAATSSKIVELSNGDLLIPLYGPASGSGYQQSTVVRSTDQGATWLSSTETVMGYSFGSQLVEPAIAELENGHIRGLIRASSADNKGYEVHSYDYGATWGTLNKLDTKIHAPELFRFPGTDRIFEAWSEFQHPAGGRPVVVNIRDLNDPWNGSSSRVLYSNRQTSDMGYSSTVLLDDGRLFTVYYDAQKQLLGGTYSKPGNWEGDFGTKMDLAGMYASSAITVTTDMLYTDPNNAATGPKGALDGSIAYGSAAFKNATATPASPASYTIDLQGGHEIIAIGVLLKAGYAETADVQLSADGIHWDTVQTYANVSMNEVDYKYFDCGKTVRFVKVTITASAGWAGLNEIQLFELVP
;
A
#
# COMPACT_ATOMS: atom_id res chain seq x y z
N MET A 1 -14.79 33.12 3.13
CA MET A 1 -13.96 33.52 1.94
C MET A 1 -14.86 34.18 0.87
N SER A 2 -14.33 34.87 -0.16
CA SER A 2 -15.19 35.44 -1.23
C SER A 2 -15.67 34.41 -2.26
N TRP A 3 -14.93 33.30 -2.38
CA TRP A 3 -15.35 32.05 -3.00
C TRP A 3 -14.67 30.91 -2.25
N ALA A 4 -15.19 29.69 -2.40
CA ALA A 4 -14.60 28.49 -1.83
C ALA A 4 -14.56 27.38 -2.88
N ALA A 5 -13.52 26.56 -2.85
CA ALA A 5 -13.39 25.36 -3.66
C ALA A 5 -12.88 24.20 -2.80
N THR A 6 -13.04 22.98 -3.30
CA THR A 6 -12.48 21.77 -2.69
C THR A 6 -12.15 20.75 -3.76
N SER A 7 -11.13 19.94 -3.48
CA SER A 7 -10.78 18.74 -4.23
C SER A 7 -10.74 17.49 -3.35
N SER A 8 -11.16 17.62 -2.08
CA SER A 8 -11.04 16.56 -1.07
C SER A 8 -12.39 15.98 -0.70
N LYS A 9 -12.36 14.87 0.03
CA LYS A 9 -13.55 14.20 0.53
C LYS A 9 -14.10 14.91 1.75
N ILE A 10 -15.41 14.78 1.94
CA ILE A 10 -16.03 15.05 3.24
C ILE A 10 -15.56 13.96 4.21
N VAL A 11 -15.17 14.34 5.42
CA VAL A 11 -14.75 13.40 6.46
C VAL A 11 -15.80 13.39 7.56
N GLU A 12 -16.30 12.21 7.89
CA GLU A 12 -17.08 11.97 9.10
C GLU A 12 -16.13 11.66 10.25
N LEU A 13 -16.26 12.42 11.33
CA LEU A 13 -15.48 12.26 12.54
C LEU A 13 -16.13 11.24 13.48
N SER A 14 -15.35 10.72 14.41
CA SER A 14 -15.76 9.76 15.43
C SER A 14 -16.88 10.28 16.35
N ASN A 15 -17.07 11.59 16.44
CA ASN A 15 -18.19 12.21 17.16
C ASN A 15 -19.47 12.37 16.31
N GLY A 16 -19.46 11.95 15.04
CA GLY A 16 -20.57 12.05 14.09
C GLY A 16 -20.67 13.39 13.33
N ASP A 17 -19.77 14.35 13.59
CA ASP A 17 -19.72 15.58 12.81
C ASP A 17 -19.09 15.31 11.44
N LEU A 18 -19.54 16.07 10.43
CA LEU A 18 -18.92 16.07 9.11
C LEU A 18 -18.06 17.33 8.93
N LEU A 19 -16.87 17.19 8.36
CA LEU A 19 -16.01 18.30 7.94
C LEU A 19 -15.80 18.31 6.42
N ILE A 20 -15.92 19.49 5.82
CA ILE A 20 -15.49 19.75 4.44
C ILE A 20 -14.23 20.61 4.46
N PRO A 21 -13.09 20.09 3.97
CA PRO A 21 -11.92 20.90 3.68
C PRO A 21 -12.19 21.83 2.50
N LEU A 22 -11.92 23.12 2.66
CA LEU A 22 -12.12 24.15 1.65
C LEU A 22 -10.86 24.98 1.48
N TYR A 23 -10.77 25.68 0.36
CA TYR A 23 -9.78 26.74 0.16
C TYR A 23 -10.34 27.88 -0.67
N GLY A 24 -9.70 29.05 -0.52
CA GLY A 24 -10.13 30.27 -1.17
C GLY A 24 -9.45 31.50 -0.60
N PRO A 25 -9.74 32.70 -1.13
CA PRO A 25 -9.09 33.94 -0.71
C PRO A 25 -9.42 34.27 0.75
N ALA A 26 -8.38 34.50 1.53
CA ALA A 26 -8.48 35.13 2.83
C ALA A 26 -8.87 36.60 2.66
N SER A 27 -9.80 37.06 3.51
CA SER A 27 -10.35 38.41 3.40
C SER A 27 -9.25 39.46 3.56
N GLY A 28 -9.14 40.39 2.61
CA GLY A 28 -8.24 41.54 2.70
C GLY A 28 -6.73 41.24 2.56
N SER A 29 -6.31 39.99 2.28
CA SER A 29 -4.90 39.62 2.25
C SER A 29 -4.28 39.44 0.86
N GLY A 30 -5.10 39.21 -0.17
CA GLY A 30 -4.63 38.83 -1.52
C GLY A 30 -4.06 37.40 -1.61
N TYR A 31 -4.06 36.64 -0.52
CA TYR A 31 -3.59 35.25 -0.45
C TYR A 31 -4.75 34.31 -0.14
N GLN A 32 -4.61 33.06 -0.56
CA GLN A 32 -5.52 31.97 -0.27
C GLN A 32 -5.18 31.32 1.06
N GLN A 33 -6.24 30.88 1.75
CA GLN A 33 -6.19 30.08 2.96
C GLN A 33 -6.94 28.78 2.74
N SER A 34 -6.59 27.79 3.54
CA SER A 34 -7.36 26.56 3.68
C SER A 34 -8.21 26.67 4.95
N THR A 35 -9.44 26.19 4.88
CA THR A 35 -10.40 26.18 5.99
C THR A 35 -11.11 24.83 6.07
N VAL A 36 -11.84 24.60 7.17
CA VAL A 36 -12.84 23.54 7.27
C VAL A 36 -14.18 24.15 7.64
N VAL A 37 -15.28 23.60 7.11
CA VAL A 37 -16.65 23.94 7.53
C VAL A 37 -17.28 22.67 8.10
N ARG A 38 -18.12 22.82 9.13
CA ARG A 38 -18.71 21.71 9.88
C ARG A 38 -20.21 21.59 9.63
N SER A 39 -20.68 20.35 9.59
CA SER A 39 -22.08 19.98 9.77
C SER A 39 -22.20 19.06 10.98
N THR A 40 -23.22 19.32 11.80
CA THR A 40 -23.57 18.52 12.98
C THR A 40 -24.91 17.81 12.80
N ASP A 41 -25.43 17.79 11.56
CA ASP A 41 -26.77 17.33 11.19
C ASP A 41 -26.72 16.44 9.94
N GLN A 42 -25.67 15.61 9.86
CA GLN A 42 -25.44 14.63 8.78
C GLN A 42 -25.41 15.28 7.38
N GLY A 43 -24.90 16.50 7.28
CA GLY A 43 -24.69 17.23 6.04
C GLY A 43 -25.91 18.02 5.57
N ALA A 44 -26.98 18.10 6.37
CA ALA A 44 -28.19 18.86 6.01
C ALA A 44 -27.92 20.37 5.97
N THR A 45 -27.09 20.90 6.87
CA THR A 45 -26.69 22.31 6.90
C THR A 45 -25.18 22.50 7.09
N TRP A 46 -24.66 23.57 6.47
CA TRP A 46 -23.25 23.97 6.54
C TRP A 46 -23.19 25.48 6.80
N LEU A 47 -23.17 25.86 8.07
CA LEU A 47 -23.21 27.26 8.47
C LEU A 47 -21.82 27.90 8.36
N SER A 48 -21.73 29.07 7.73
CA SER A 48 -20.45 29.80 7.60
C SER A 48 -19.84 30.19 8.96
N SER A 49 -20.65 30.27 10.03
CA SER A 49 -20.17 30.49 11.40
C SER A 49 -19.33 29.33 11.96
N THR A 50 -19.34 28.17 11.30
CA THR A 50 -18.52 27.01 11.66
C THR A 50 -17.22 26.93 10.87
N GLU A 51 -16.97 27.89 9.97
CA GLU A 51 -15.75 27.93 9.16
C GLU A 51 -14.54 28.27 10.04
N THR A 52 -13.58 27.34 10.12
CA THR A 52 -12.33 27.51 10.87
C THR A 52 -11.15 27.51 9.91
N VAL A 53 -10.20 28.43 10.09
CA VAL A 53 -8.97 28.47 9.29
C VAL A 53 -8.02 27.37 9.77
N MET A 54 -7.71 26.43 8.88
CA MET A 54 -6.70 25.39 9.14
C MET A 54 -5.29 25.86 8.75
N GLY A 55 -5.18 26.79 7.81
CA GLY A 55 -3.88 27.29 7.37
C GLY A 55 -3.95 28.59 6.61
N TYR A 56 -3.09 29.53 6.99
CA TYR A 56 -2.79 30.76 6.26
C TYR A 56 -1.30 31.09 6.40
N SER A 57 -0.65 31.50 5.32
CA SER A 57 0.76 31.91 5.35
C SER A 57 1.02 33.04 4.35
N PHE A 58 1.57 34.15 4.83
CA PHE A 58 1.92 35.27 3.94
C PHE A 58 2.97 34.84 2.92
N GLY A 59 2.76 35.21 1.65
CA GLY A 59 3.65 34.84 0.55
C GLY A 59 3.41 33.43 -0.01
N SER A 60 2.42 32.69 0.50
CA SER A 60 2.03 31.38 -0.01
C SER A 60 0.52 31.31 -0.26
N GLN A 61 0.11 30.73 -1.38
CA GLN A 61 -1.28 30.42 -1.65
C GLN A 61 -1.57 29.02 -1.10
N LEU A 62 -2.19 28.95 0.08
CA LEU A 62 -2.60 27.68 0.67
C LEU A 62 -3.95 27.28 0.07
N VAL A 63 -3.94 26.19 -0.70
CA VAL A 63 -5.05 25.79 -1.55
C VAL A 63 -5.54 24.41 -1.13
N GLU A 64 -5.58 23.45 -2.04
CA GLU A 64 -6.14 22.11 -1.89
C GLU A 64 -5.71 21.42 -0.59
N PRO A 65 -6.61 21.35 0.41
CA PRO A 65 -6.37 20.64 1.64
C PRO A 65 -6.97 19.23 1.58
N ALA A 66 -6.42 18.32 2.37
CA ALA A 66 -7.07 17.07 2.73
C ALA A 66 -6.89 16.82 4.21
N ILE A 67 -7.85 16.12 4.83
CA ILE A 67 -7.81 15.82 6.25
C ILE A 67 -8.13 14.35 6.52
N ALA A 68 -7.64 13.82 7.63
CA ALA A 68 -8.10 12.57 8.21
C ALA A 68 -8.14 12.69 9.73
N GLU A 69 -9.17 12.13 10.34
CA GLU A 69 -9.15 11.86 11.77
C GLU A 69 -8.23 10.67 12.03
N LEU A 70 -7.18 10.91 12.79
CA LEU A 70 -6.16 9.94 13.15
C LEU A 70 -6.54 9.22 14.44
N GLU A 71 -7.04 9.94 15.42
CA GLU A 71 -7.60 9.42 16.67
C GLU A 71 -8.78 10.32 17.05
N ASN A 72 -9.61 9.92 18.02
CA ASN A 72 -10.77 10.69 18.44
C ASN A 72 -10.41 12.16 18.72
N GLY A 73 -10.82 13.06 17.82
CA GLY A 73 -10.55 14.50 17.88
C GLY A 73 -9.17 14.94 17.38
N HIS A 74 -8.22 14.02 17.14
CA HIS A 74 -6.95 14.30 16.49
C HIS A 74 -7.10 14.23 14.97
N ILE A 75 -7.09 15.38 14.32
CA ILE A 75 -7.18 15.50 12.87
C ILE A 75 -5.83 15.96 12.33
N ARG A 76 -5.38 15.30 11.27
CA ARG A 76 -4.25 15.75 10.48
C ARG A 76 -4.74 16.34 9.16
N GLY A 77 -4.13 17.44 8.75
CA GLY A 77 -4.36 18.10 7.47
C GLY A 77 -3.08 18.18 6.65
N LEU A 78 -3.19 17.88 5.37
CA LEU A 78 -2.17 18.14 4.34
C LEU A 78 -2.68 19.25 3.43
N ILE A 79 -1.82 20.20 3.07
CA ILE A 79 -2.20 21.38 2.29
C ILE A 79 -1.22 21.58 1.15
N ARG A 80 -1.73 21.55 -0.09
CA ARG A 80 -0.99 22.05 -1.25
C ARG A 80 -0.74 23.55 -1.10
N ALA A 81 0.48 23.97 -1.38
CA ALA A 81 0.81 25.38 -1.52
C ALA A 81 1.29 25.72 -2.93
N SER A 82 0.86 26.87 -3.43
CA SER A 82 1.54 27.56 -4.53
C SER A 82 2.38 28.69 -3.91
N SER A 83 3.69 28.52 -3.93
CA SER A 83 4.70 29.36 -3.27
C SER A 83 5.99 29.38 -4.08
N ALA A 84 7.03 30.06 -3.60
CA ALA A 84 8.34 30.07 -4.27
C ALA A 84 8.99 28.67 -4.38
N ASP A 85 8.76 27.80 -3.39
CA ASP A 85 9.29 26.42 -3.35
C ASP A 85 8.25 25.35 -3.71
N ASN A 86 6.95 25.70 -3.75
CA ASN A 86 5.80 24.82 -3.95
C ASN A 86 5.74 23.63 -2.98
N LYS A 87 6.38 23.76 -1.81
CA LYS A 87 6.36 22.72 -0.78
C LYS A 87 5.02 22.72 -0.05
N GLY A 88 4.51 21.53 0.23
CA GLY A 88 3.27 21.36 0.99
C GLY A 88 3.41 21.76 2.44
N TYR A 89 2.27 21.79 3.13
CA TYR A 89 2.21 21.97 4.57
C TYR A 89 1.41 20.86 5.23
N GLU A 90 1.76 20.58 6.47
CA GLU A 90 1.01 19.76 7.40
C GLU A 90 0.50 20.65 8.53
N VAL A 91 -0.67 20.32 9.07
CA VAL A 91 -1.25 20.96 10.24
C VAL A 91 -2.09 19.94 11.01
N HIS A 92 -2.23 20.14 12.31
CA HIS A 92 -3.03 19.27 13.17
C HIS A 92 -4.08 20.04 13.95
N SER A 93 -5.18 19.37 14.26
CA SER A 93 -6.16 19.75 15.27
C SER A 93 -6.26 18.62 16.29
N TYR A 94 -6.50 18.97 17.55
CA TYR A 94 -6.67 18.00 18.65
C TYR A 94 -8.04 18.14 19.33
N ASP A 95 -8.97 18.85 18.68
CA ASP A 95 -10.29 19.21 19.19
C ASP A 95 -11.36 19.11 18.10
N TYR A 96 -11.30 18.06 17.28
CA TYR A 96 -12.26 17.77 16.20
C TYR A 96 -12.29 18.88 15.12
N GLY A 97 -11.19 19.60 14.90
CA GLY A 97 -11.09 20.66 13.90
C GLY A 97 -11.63 22.01 14.37
N ALA A 98 -11.90 22.18 15.67
CA ALA A 98 -12.35 23.46 16.23
C ALA A 98 -11.22 24.49 16.26
N THR A 99 -10.00 24.05 16.53
CA THR A 99 -8.76 24.85 16.42
C THR A 99 -7.69 24.06 15.69
N TRP A 100 -6.75 24.79 15.07
CA TRP A 100 -5.65 24.22 14.29
C TRP A 100 -4.32 24.78 14.78
N GLY A 101 -3.32 23.90 14.84
CA GLY A 101 -1.98 24.21 15.30
C GLY A 101 -1.13 24.94 14.26
N THR A 102 0.18 24.93 14.49
CA THR A 102 1.16 25.55 13.60
C THR A 102 1.30 24.77 12.29
N LEU A 103 1.45 25.51 11.18
CA LEU A 103 1.78 24.94 9.88
C LEU A 103 3.24 24.44 9.87
N ASN A 104 3.42 23.15 9.61
CA ASN A 104 4.72 22.53 9.39
C ASN A 104 4.97 22.40 7.89
N LYS A 105 6.04 23.00 7.38
CA LYS A 105 6.38 22.88 5.96
C LYS A 105 6.98 21.50 5.69
N LEU A 106 6.50 20.84 4.64
CA LEU A 106 7.00 19.54 4.18
C LEU A 106 8.20 19.72 3.26
N ASP A 107 9.00 18.68 3.08
CA ASP A 107 10.06 18.66 2.06
C ASP A 107 9.57 18.26 0.67
N THR A 108 8.29 17.91 0.55
CA THR A 108 7.66 17.40 -0.68
C THR A 108 6.69 18.43 -1.29
N LYS A 109 6.62 18.44 -2.62
CA LYS A 109 5.69 19.28 -3.40
C LYS A 109 4.40 18.51 -3.69
N ILE A 110 3.43 18.64 -2.80
CA ILE A 110 2.16 17.90 -2.90
C ILE A 110 1.12 18.70 -3.70
N HIS A 111 0.40 18.03 -4.59
CA HIS A 111 -0.82 18.54 -5.23
C HIS A 111 -1.97 17.57 -5.00
N ALA A 112 -3.18 18.10 -4.83
CA ALA A 112 -4.40 17.32 -4.57
C ALA A 112 -4.15 16.15 -3.60
N PRO A 113 -3.70 16.44 -2.36
CA PRO A 113 -3.42 15.38 -1.40
C PRO A 113 -4.70 14.64 -1.03
N GLU A 114 -4.55 13.40 -0.59
CA GLU A 114 -5.55 12.64 0.13
C GLU A 114 -4.89 11.88 1.28
N LEU A 115 -5.61 11.66 2.36
CA LEU A 115 -5.20 10.78 3.43
C LEU A 115 -6.41 10.21 4.15
N PHE A 116 -6.27 8.99 4.68
CA PHE A 116 -7.24 8.38 5.58
C PHE A 116 -6.56 7.34 6.47
N ARG A 117 -7.10 7.13 7.67
CA ARG A 117 -6.71 6.03 8.53
C ARG A 117 -7.42 4.76 8.09
N PHE A 118 -6.68 3.66 7.96
CA PHE A 118 -7.27 2.36 7.70
C PHE A 118 -8.16 1.95 8.89
N PRO A 119 -9.46 1.65 8.67
CA PRO A 119 -10.39 1.36 9.76
C PRO A 119 -9.86 0.25 10.69
N GLY A 120 -9.85 0.52 12.00
CA GLY A 120 -9.44 -0.45 13.01
C GLY A 120 -7.94 -0.72 13.13
N THR A 121 -7.08 0.05 12.45
CA THR A 121 -5.62 -0.11 12.51
C THR A 121 -4.93 1.23 12.75
N ASP A 122 -3.64 1.23 13.08
CA ASP A 122 -2.85 2.47 13.24
C ASP A 122 -2.24 2.95 11.92
N ARG A 123 -2.60 2.33 10.80
CA ARG A 123 -2.04 2.69 9.51
C ARG A 123 -2.76 3.87 8.87
N ILE A 124 -1.97 4.72 8.23
CA ILE A 124 -2.42 5.88 7.48
C ILE A 124 -2.04 5.67 6.03
N PHE A 125 -3.02 5.77 5.14
CA PHE A 125 -2.79 5.93 3.72
C PHE A 125 -2.65 7.41 3.40
N GLU A 126 -1.65 7.76 2.60
CA GLU A 126 -1.45 9.09 2.03
C GLU A 126 -1.21 8.94 0.53
N ALA A 127 -1.81 9.81 -0.27
CA ALA A 127 -1.43 9.97 -1.66
C ALA A 127 -1.44 11.43 -2.08
N TRP A 128 -0.62 11.76 -3.08
CA TRP A 128 -0.59 13.07 -3.68
C TRP A 128 -0.09 12.99 -5.12
N SER A 129 -0.37 14.03 -5.88
CA SER A 129 0.26 14.24 -7.19
C SER A 129 1.54 15.04 -6.99
N GLU A 130 2.72 14.48 -7.31
CA GLU A 130 3.98 15.15 -7.00
C GLU A 130 4.36 16.19 -8.06
N PHE A 131 4.28 17.47 -7.70
CA PHE A 131 4.52 18.58 -8.61
C PHE A 131 6.00 18.76 -8.91
N GLN A 132 6.34 18.98 -10.19
CA GLN A 132 7.72 19.12 -10.67
C GLN A 132 8.61 17.94 -10.27
N HIS A 133 8.07 16.72 -10.35
CA HIS A 133 8.80 15.50 -10.03
C HIS A 133 10.07 15.36 -10.90
N PRO A 134 11.24 14.99 -10.35
CA PRO A 134 12.52 14.95 -11.09
C PRO A 134 12.52 14.06 -12.33
N ALA A 135 11.75 12.97 -12.33
CA ALA A 135 11.63 12.07 -13.47
C ALA A 135 10.65 12.56 -14.56
N GLY A 136 10.11 13.77 -14.42
CA GLY A 136 9.10 14.35 -15.31
C GLY A 136 7.67 14.00 -14.92
N GLY A 137 6.74 14.80 -15.48
CA GLY A 137 5.30 14.71 -15.23
C GLY A 137 4.85 15.13 -13.84
N ARG A 138 3.67 14.63 -13.42
CA ARG A 138 3.09 14.85 -12.08
C ARG A 138 2.52 13.53 -11.53
N PRO A 139 3.39 12.55 -11.19
CA PRO A 139 2.96 11.21 -10.83
C PRO A 139 2.06 11.20 -9.59
N VAL A 140 1.18 10.21 -9.52
CA VAL A 140 0.49 9.85 -8.27
C VAL A 140 1.48 9.05 -7.43
N VAL A 141 1.78 9.58 -6.26
CA VAL A 141 2.68 9.00 -5.28
C VAL A 141 1.85 8.61 -4.06
N VAL A 142 2.16 7.45 -3.50
CA VAL A 142 1.49 6.85 -2.36
C VAL A 142 2.51 6.61 -1.25
N ASN A 143 2.06 6.78 -0.02
CA ASN A 143 2.79 6.41 1.17
C ASN A 143 1.81 5.73 2.14
N ILE A 144 2.25 4.64 2.76
CA ILE A 144 1.52 4.01 3.87
C ILE A 144 2.49 3.91 5.03
N ARG A 145 2.00 4.25 6.21
CA ARG A 145 2.81 4.33 7.42
C ARG A 145 1.99 4.11 8.67
N ASP A 146 2.66 3.87 9.79
CA ASP A 146 2.01 3.85 11.09
C ASP A 146 1.85 5.26 11.67
N LEU A 147 0.80 5.44 12.47
CA LEU A 147 0.44 6.67 13.15
C LEU A 147 1.58 7.23 14.01
N ASN A 148 2.40 6.34 14.58
CA ASN A 148 3.49 6.69 15.50
C ASN A 148 4.85 6.83 14.81
N ASP A 149 4.95 6.57 13.51
CA ASP A 149 6.23 6.67 12.80
C ASP A 149 6.70 8.11 12.67
N PRO A 150 8.01 8.38 12.81
CA PRO A 150 8.56 9.70 12.54
C PRO A 150 8.27 10.10 11.09
N TRP A 151 7.64 11.27 10.91
CA TRP A 151 7.03 11.68 9.65
C TRP A 151 7.97 11.73 8.43
N ASN A 152 9.28 11.79 8.64
CA ASN A 152 10.31 11.76 7.59
C ASN A 152 10.89 10.35 7.29
N GLY A 153 10.37 9.29 7.91
CA GLY A 153 10.96 7.95 7.89
C GLY A 153 10.43 6.96 6.84
N SER A 154 9.32 7.23 6.17
CA SER A 154 8.65 6.25 5.28
C SER A 154 8.98 6.48 3.80
N SER A 155 9.21 5.39 3.06
CA SER A 155 9.47 5.44 1.61
C SER A 155 8.17 5.59 0.82
N SER A 156 8.05 6.65 0.04
CA SER A 156 6.95 6.79 -0.90
C SER A 156 7.17 5.96 -2.17
N ARG A 157 6.08 5.63 -2.87
CA ARG A 157 6.11 4.85 -4.12
C ARG A 157 5.24 5.50 -5.18
N VAL A 158 5.66 5.40 -6.44
CA VAL A 158 4.86 5.86 -7.58
C VAL A 158 3.77 4.82 -7.89
N LEU A 159 2.51 5.22 -7.81
CA LEU A 159 1.35 4.40 -8.20
C LEU A 159 1.02 4.57 -9.69
N TYR A 160 1.12 5.79 -10.19
CA TYR A 160 0.89 6.09 -11.61
C TYR A 160 1.79 7.23 -12.08
N SER A 161 2.29 7.13 -13.31
CA SER A 161 3.05 8.21 -13.95
C SER A 161 2.90 8.16 -15.46
N ASN A 162 2.93 9.34 -16.07
CA ASN A 162 3.14 9.52 -17.50
C ASN A 162 4.10 10.70 -17.74
N ARG A 163 5.35 10.42 -18.11
CA ARG A 163 6.38 11.47 -18.26
C ARG A 163 6.11 12.49 -19.36
N GLN A 164 5.12 12.25 -20.23
CA GLN A 164 4.80 13.10 -21.38
C GLN A 164 3.87 14.27 -21.06
N THR A 165 3.34 14.38 -19.84
CA THR A 165 2.45 15.47 -19.44
C THR A 165 2.62 15.82 -17.97
N SER A 166 2.32 17.05 -17.57
CA SER A 166 2.16 17.45 -16.16
C SER A 166 0.69 17.54 -15.75
N ASP A 167 -0.24 17.40 -16.70
CA ASP A 167 -1.68 17.46 -16.50
C ASP A 167 -2.23 16.05 -16.27
N MET A 168 -1.91 15.50 -15.10
CA MET A 168 -2.38 14.21 -14.58
C MET A 168 -2.48 14.25 -13.05
N GLY A 169 -3.02 13.20 -12.45
CA GLY A 169 -3.02 13.00 -11.00
C GLY A 169 -4.42 13.13 -10.41
N TYR A 170 -4.54 13.94 -9.35
CA TYR A 170 -5.76 14.13 -8.55
C TYR A 170 -6.37 12.79 -8.17
N SER A 171 -5.62 12.02 -7.37
CA SER A 171 -6.04 10.69 -7.00
C SER A 171 -7.21 10.70 -6.04
N SER A 172 -8.02 9.64 -6.10
CA SER A 172 -8.99 9.35 -5.05
C SER A 172 -9.03 7.84 -4.80
N THR A 173 -8.87 7.44 -3.55
CA THR A 173 -8.70 6.02 -3.18
C THR A 173 -9.85 5.52 -2.32
N VAL A 174 -10.35 4.32 -2.58
CA VAL A 174 -11.29 3.61 -1.70
C VAL A 174 -10.72 2.28 -1.25
N LEU A 175 -10.93 1.92 0.03
CA LEU A 175 -10.72 0.57 0.54
C LEU A 175 -11.95 -0.27 0.20
N LEU A 176 -11.73 -1.41 -0.43
CA LEU A 176 -12.77 -2.36 -0.81
C LEU A 176 -12.94 -3.43 0.28
N ASP A 177 -14.10 -4.09 0.29
CA ASP A 177 -14.45 -5.12 1.28
C ASP A 177 -13.50 -6.33 1.26
N ASP A 178 -12.80 -6.56 0.16
CA ASP A 178 -11.79 -7.63 0.01
C ASP A 178 -10.38 -7.20 0.47
N GLY A 179 -10.25 -6.02 1.07
CA GLY A 179 -9.00 -5.46 1.59
C GLY A 179 -8.11 -4.81 0.51
N ARG A 180 -8.55 -4.76 -0.75
CA ARG A 180 -7.82 -4.03 -1.79
C ARG A 180 -8.13 -2.53 -1.73
N LEU A 181 -7.17 -1.74 -2.18
CA LEU A 181 -7.33 -0.33 -2.48
C LEU A 181 -7.62 -0.17 -3.98
N PHE A 182 -8.59 0.67 -4.32
CA PHE A 182 -8.80 1.13 -5.69
C PHE A 182 -8.58 2.64 -5.75
N THR A 183 -7.52 3.04 -6.46
CA THR A 183 -7.14 4.44 -6.64
C THR A 183 -7.44 4.88 -8.07
N VAL A 184 -8.31 5.88 -8.23
CA VAL A 184 -8.59 6.53 -9.52
C VAL A 184 -7.74 7.77 -9.70
N TYR A 185 -7.44 8.14 -10.96
CA TYR A 185 -6.67 9.33 -11.33
C TYR A 185 -6.94 9.71 -12.78
N TYR A 186 -6.67 10.96 -13.17
CA TYR A 186 -6.78 11.39 -14.56
C TYR A 186 -5.42 11.50 -15.25
N ASP A 187 -5.42 11.38 -16.58
CA ASP A 187 -4.31 11.71 -17.46
C ASP A 187 -4.84 12.41 -18.72
N ALA A 188 -4.58 13.71 -18.82
CA ALA A 188 -5.11 14.52 -19.92
C ALA A 188 -4.46 14.18 -21.27
N GLN A 189 -3.18 13.77 -21.28
CA GLN A 189 -2.47 13.42 -22.51
C GLN A 189 -3.02 12.15 -23.15
N LYS A 190 -3.39 11.18 -22.32
CA LYS A 190 -4.06 9.95 -22.77
C LYS A 190 -5.58 10.09 -22.87
N GLN A 191 -6.14 11.23 -22.45
CA GLN A 191 -7.59 11.49 -22.40
C GLN A 191 -8.36 10.40 -21.64
N LEU A 192 -7.84 9.98 -20.48
CA LEU A 192 -8.44 8.91 -19.68
C LEU A 192 -8.62 9.26 -18.21
N LEU A 193 -9.56 8.55 -17.60
CA LEU A 193 -9.61 8.27 -16.17
C LEU A 193 -9.10 6.85 -15.97
N GLY A 194 -8.00 6.71 -15.25
CA GLY A 194 -7.35 5.44 -14.93
C GLY A 194 -7.72 4.97 -13.53
N GLY A 195 -7.45 3.70 -13.27
CA GLY A 195 -7.65 3.10 -11.95
C GLY A 195 -6.65 1.99 -11.69
N THR A 196 -6.06 1.97 -10.49
CA THR A 196 -5.12 0.94 -10.06
C THR A 196 -5.70 0.21 -8.86
N TYR A 197 -5.80 -1.12 -8.96
CA TYR A 197 -6.01 -1.96 -7.79
C TYR A 197 -4.67 -2.21 -7.10
N SER A 198 -4.64 -2.10 -5.79
CA SER A 198 -3.46 -2.42 -4.99
C SER A 198 -3.87 -3.03 -3.65
N LYS A 199 -2.90 -3.52 -2.89
CA LYS A 199 -3.07 -3.96 -1.48
C LYS A 199 -2.24 -3.02 -0.60
N PRO A 200 -2.60 -2.81 0.69
CA PRO A 200 -1.78 -2.00 1.60
C PRO A 200 -0.30 -2.40 1.61
N GLY A 201 -0.02 -3.71 1.74
CA GLY A 201 1.35 -4.25 1.69
C GLY A 201 2.13 -4.03 0.39
N ASN A 202 1.49 -3.64 -0.73
CA ASN A 202 2.23 -3.32 -1.97
C ASN A 202 3.10 -2.06 -1.81
N TRP A 203 2.76 -1.20 -0.86
CA TRP A 203 3.35 0.14 -0.73
C TRP A 203 4.24 0.28 0.50
N GLU A 204 4.08 -0.63 1.46
CA GLU A 204 4.74 -0.56 2.76
C GLU A 204 6.24 -0.83 2.64
N GLY A 205 6.69 -1.72 1.75
CA GLY A 205 8.12 -2.01 1.57
C GLY A 205 8.88 -2.51 2.81
N ASP A 206 8.22 -2.49 3.95
CA ASP A 206 8.61 -3.01 5.23
C ASP A 206 7.53 -4.03 5.61
N PHE A 207 7.67 -5.24 5.06
CA PHE A 207 6.86 -6.37 5.47
C PHE A 207 7.28 -6.85 6.87
N GLY A 208 8.05 -6.08 7.64
CA GLY A 208 8.81 -6.58 8.78
C GLY A 208 10.09 -7.30 8.36
N THR A 209 10.72 -7.99 9.30
CA THR A 209 11.98 -8.71 9.04
C THR A 209 11.72 -9.92 8.16
N LYS A 210 12.30 -9.95 6.95
CA LYS A 210 12.27 -11.13 6.08
C LYS A 210 12.99 -12.29 6.78
N MET A 211 12.31 -13.43 6.92
CA MET A 211 12.93 -14.66 7.40
C MET A 211 13.99 -15.15 6.42
N ASP A 212 15.17 -15.53 6.92
CA ASP A 212 16.24 -16.15 6.14
C ASP A 212 15.94 -17.64 5.88
N LEU A 213 14.94 -17.93 5.04
CA LEU A 213 14.53 -19.30 4.75
C LEU A 213 15.65 -20.15 4.13
N ALA A 214 16.53 -19.55 3.33
CA ALA A 214 17.70 -20.22 2.77
C ALA A 214 18.68 -20.67 3.87
N GLY A 215 19.04 -19.78 4.78
CA GLY A 215 19.90 -20.08 5.92
C GLY A 215 19.25 -21.07 6.90
N MET A 216 17.95 -20.94 7.14
CA MET A 216 17.19 -21.87 7.97
C MET A 216 17.13 -23.27 7.35
N TYR A 217 16.97 -23.38 6.03
CA TYR A 217 17.01 -24.67 5.32
C TYR A 217 18.40 -25.30 5.40
N ALA A 218 19.45 -24.51 5.18
CA ALA A 218 20.83 -24.98 5.24
C ALA A 218 21.25 -25.46 6.64
N SER A 219 20.70 -24.83 7.69
CA SER A 219 20.94 -25.20 9.09
C SER A 219 19.96 -26.25 9.63
N SER A 220 19.03 -26.75 8.81
CA SER A 220 17.94 -27.68 9.22
C SER A 220 16.99 -27.12 10.29
N ALA A 221 16.92 -25.80 10.44
CA ALA A 221 15.94 -25.12 11.29
C ALA A 221 14.52 -25.17 10.71
N ILE A 222 14.39 -25.42 9.40
CA ILE A 222 13.13 -25.76 8.74
C ILE A 222 13.25 -27.08 7.99
N THR A 223 12.11 -27.68 7.66
CA THR A 223 12.05 -28.87 6.79
C THR A 223 11.18 -28.59 5.58
N VAL A 224 11.65 -29.00 4.40
CA VAL A 224 10.86 -28.94 3.16
C VAL A 224 10.46 -30.35 2.76
N THR A 225 9.16 -30.55 2.55
CA THR A 225 8.59 -31.76 1.93
C THR A 225 7.98 -31.38 0.59
N THR A 226 8.53 -31.90 -0.51
CA THR A 226 8.08 -31.54 -1.87
C THR A 226 8.31 -32.68 -2.87
N ASP A 227 7.52 -32.71 -3.94
CA ASP A 227 7.76 -33.52 -5.14
C ASP A 227 8.46 -32.74 -6.28
N MET A 228 8.84 -31.48 -6.02
CA MET A 228 9.57 -30.61 -6.93
C MET A 228 11.09 -30.83 -6.82
N LEU A 229 11.54 -32.02 -7.23
CA LEU A 229 12.88 -32.53 -6.96
C LEU A 229 13.88 -32.33 -8.12
N TYR A 230 13.49 -31.69 -9.22
CA TYR A 230 14.40 -31.53 -10.35
C TYR A 230 15.62 -30.65 -9.99
N THR A 231 16.79 -31.14 -10.37
CA THR A 231 18.06 -30.41 -10.27
C THR A 231 18.76 -30.39 -11.63
N ASP A 232 19.28 -29.24 -12.02
CA ASP A 232 20.13 -29.05 -13.18
C ASP A 232 21.62 -29.12 -12.74
N PRO A 233 22.43 -30.04 -13.28
CA PRO A 233 23.85 -30.14 -12.93
C PRO A 233 24.65 -28.88 -13.26
N ASN A 234 24.17 -28.02 -14.16
CA ASN A 234 24.81 -26.76 -14.55
C ASN A 234 24.22 -25.54 -13.83
N ASN A 235 23.17 -25.72 -13.04
CA ASN A 235 22.54 -24.64 -12.28
C ASN A 235 22.17 -25.11 -10.87
N ALA A 236 23.08 -24.85 -9.94
CA ALA A 236 22.95 -25.21 -8.54
C ALA A 236 21.83 -24.48 -7.79
N ALA A 237 21.16 -23.49 -8.39
CA ALA A 237 20.00 -22.81 -7.80
C ALA A 237 18.69 -23.60 -7.97
N THR A 238 18.66 -24.61 -8.84
CA THR A 238 17.50 -25.48 -9.01
C THR A 238 17.35 -26.51 -7.89
N GLY A 239 16.13 -27.00 -7.69
CA GLY A 239 15.77 -28.01 -6.71
C GLY A 239 14.96 -27.44 -5.54
N PRO A 240 14.67 -28.22 -4.49
CA PRO A 240 13.80 -27.78 -3.41
C PRO A 240 14.20 -26.44 -2.77
N LYS A 241 15.51 -26.19 -2.62
CA LYS A 241 16.02 -24.93 -2.07
C LYS A 241 15.79 -23.69 -2.95
N GLY A 242 15.53 -23.88 -4.25
CA GLY A 242 15.42 -22.79 -5.22
C GLY A 242 14.27 -21.83 -4.92
N ALA A 243 13.20 -22.32 -4.27
CA ALA A 243 12.09 -21.48 -3.84
C ALA A 243 12.37 -20.64 -2.58
N LEU A 244 13.56 -20.72 -1.99
CA LEU A 244 13.88 -20.10 -0.69
C LEU A 244 15.02 -19.08 -0.78
N ASP A 245 15.63 -18.91 -1.96
CA ASP A 245 16.95 -18.30 -2.12
C ASP A 245 16.94 -16.79 -2.32
N GLY A 246 15.76 -16.15 -2.40
CA GLY A 246 15.66 -14.71 -2.63
C GLY A 246 15.61 -14.32 -4.11
N SER A 247 15.81 -15.25 -5.02
CA SER A 247 15.97 -14.98 -6.44
C SER A 247 14.69 -15.24 -7.20
N ILE A 248 14.24 -14.22 -7.95
CA ILE A 248 13.07 -14.32 -8.82
C ILE A 248 13.40 -14.86 -10.22
N ALA A 249 14.67 -15.22 -10.48
CA ALA A 249 15.10 -15.69 -11.78
C ALA A 249 14.51 -17.07 -12.08
N TYR A 250 14.05 -17.31 -13.31
CA TYR A 250 13.45 -18.60 -13.72
C TYR A 250 14.29 -19.83 -13.30
N GLY A 251 15.62 -19.75 -13.37
CA GLY A 251 16.53 -20.83 -12.99
C GLY A 251 16.74 -21.02 -11.47
N SER A 252 16.27 -20.11 -10.63
CA SER A 252 16.20 -20.21 -9.17
C SER A 252 14.79 -20.65 -8.79
N ALA A 253 14.54 -21.96 -8.83
CA ALA A 253 13.21 -22.49 -8.58
C ALA A 253 13.24 -23.98 -8.21
N ALA A 254 12.22 -24.40 -7.48
CA ALA A 254 11.87 -25.80 -7.31
C ALA A 254 10.95 -26.23 -8.46
N PHE A 255 11.34 -27.28 -9.20
CA PHE A 255 10.58 -27.78 -10.34
C PHE A 255 10.16 -29.24 -10.18
N LYS A 256 8.93 -29.55 -10.59
CA LYS A 256 8.49 -30.93 -10.87
C LYS A 256 8.64 -31.21 -12.36
N ASN A 257 9.53 -32.14 -12.70
CA ASN A 257 9.84 -32.51 -14.07
C ASN A 257 8.60 -33.10 -14.79
N ALA A 258 8.24 -32.57 -15.96
CA ALA A 258 7.07 -33.03 -16.71
C ALA A 258 7.23 -34.39 -17.42
N THR A 259 8.44 -34.95 -17.53
CA THR A 259 8.59 -36.33 -18.04
C THR A 259 8.13 -37.39 -17.05
N ALA A 260 7.98 -37.03 -15.77
CA ALA A 260 7.26 -37.81 -14.78
C ALA A 260 5.78 -37.38 -14.79
N THR A 261 5.01 -37.90 -15.75
CA THR A 261 3.57 -37.59 -15.84
C THR A 261 2.80 -37.97 -14.56
N PRO A 262 1.84 -37.14 -14.12
CA PRO A 262 1.53 -35.78 -14.58
C PRO A 262 2.38 -34.69 -13.87
N ALA A 263 2.72 -33.63 -14.62
CA ALA A 263 3.49 -32.46 -14.14
C ALA A 263 2.78 -31.66 -13.03
N SER A 264 1.48 -31.87 -12.83
CA SER A 264 0.65 -31.36 -11.75
C SER A 264 -0.35 -32.45 -11.30
N PRO A 265 -0.84 -32.45 -10.04
CA PRO A 265 -0.53 -31.48 -9.00
C PRO A 265 0.93 -31.60 -8.54
N ALA A 266 1.54 -30.48 -8.16
CA ALA A 266 2.83 -30.42 -7.51
C ALA A 266 2.67 -29.77 -6.14
N SER A 267 3.46 -30.20 -5.16
CA SER A 267 3.31 -29.77 -3.77
C SER A 267 4.65 -29.34 -3.19
N TYR A 268 4.64 -28.24 -2.46
CA TYR A 268 5.80 -27.74 -1.74
C TYR A 268 5.36 -27.32 -0.35
N THR A 269 5.83 -28.00 0.69
CA THR A 269 5.48 -27.73 2.08
C THR A 269 6.71 -27.40 2.91
N ILE A 270 6.67 -26.30 3.63
CA ILE A 270 7.66 -25.89 4.64
C ILE A 270 7.07 -26.17 6.01
N ASP A 271 7.78 -26.91 6.88
CA ASP A 271 7.59 -26.92 8.34
C ASP A 271 8.65 -26.01 8.96
N LEU A 272 8.21 -24.93 9.60
CA LEU A 272 9.06 -23.98 10.31
C LEU A 272 9.61 -24.54 11.64
N GLN A 273 9.21 -25.76 12.01
CA GLN A 273 9.55 -26.46 13.25
C GLN A 273 9.12 -25.76 14.56
N GLY A 274 8.45 -24.62 14.46
CA GLY A 274 7.86 -23.86 15.55
C GLY A 274 6.75 -22.94 15.04
N GLY A 275 5.97 -22.38 15.97
CA GLY A 275 5.01 -21.32 15.62
C GLY A 275 5.72 -19.98 15.50
N HIS A 276 5.46 -19.26 14.41
CA HIS A 276 5.95 -17.91 14.14
C HIS A 276 4.78 -16.98 13.87
N GLU A 277 4.87 -15.74 14.32
CA GLU A 277 3.96 -14.68 13.91
C GLU A 277 4.49 -14.02 12.64
N ILE A 278 3.73 -14.13 11.55
CA ILE A 278 4.07 -13.48 10.28
C ILE A 278 3.08 -12.37 9.96
N ILE A 279 3.53 -11.35 9.26
CA ILE A 279 2.69 -10.25 8.79
C ILE A 279 2.49 -10.28 7.28
N ALA A 280 3.36 -11.01 6.55
CA ALA A 280 3.21 -11.21 5.11
C ALA A 280 3.80 -12.53 4.62
N ILE A 281 3.25 -13.01 3.51
CA ILE A 281 3.82 -14.05 2.65
C ILE A 281 3.96 -13.50 1.23
N GLY A 282 5.12 -13.67 0.61
CA GLY A 282 5.36 -13.43 -0.81
C GLY A 282 5.46 -14.76 -1.56
N VAL A 283 4.80 -14.87 -2.71
CA VAL A 283 4.88 -16.05 -3.57
C VAL A 283 5.15 -15.62 -5.02
N LEU A 284 6.08 -16.31 -5.68
CA LEU A 284 6.27 -16.28 -7.12
C LEU A 284 6.15 -17.70 -7.66
N LEU A 285 5.07 -17.97 -8.40
CA LEU A 285 4.92 -19.16 -9.23
C LEU A 285 5.93 -19.12 -10.40
N LYS A 286 5.92 -20.13 -11.27
CA LYS A 286 6.90 -20.22 -12.36
C LYS A 286 6.96 -18.95 -13.22
N ALA A 287 8.08 -18.24 -13.15
CA ALA A 287 8.24 -16.92 -13.75
C ALA A 287 8.05 -16.97 -15.27
N GLY A 288 7.11 -16.18 -15.79
CA GLY A 288 6.80 -16.05 -17.21
C GLY A 288 5.88 -17.12 -17.80
N TYR A 289 5.31 -18.02 -16.98
CA TYR A 289 4.43 -19.09 -17.45
C TYR A 289 3.15 -19.18 -16.63
N ALA A 290 2.06 -19.60 -17.28
CA ALA A 290 0.76 -19.72 -16.64
C ALA A 290 0.68 -20.92 -15.68
N GLU A 291 0.27 -20.67 -14.43
CA GLU A 291 0.02 -21.70 -13.41
C GLU A 291 -1.27 -21.41 -12.62
N THR A 292 -1.85 -22.46 -12.06
CA THR A 292 -2.97 -22.41 -11.10
C THR A 292 -2.49 -23.05 -9.81
N ALA A 293 -2.64 -22.36 -8.68
CA ALA A 293 -2.13 -22.84 -7.40
C ALA A 293 -2.91 -22.29 -6.21
N ASP A 294 -2.91 -23.04 -5.11
CA ASP A 294 -3.37 -22.59 -3.80
C ASP A 294 -2.19 -22.47 -2.83
N VAL A 295 -2.17 -21.38 -2.07
CA VAL A 295 -1.23 -21.12 -0.98
C VAL A 295 -1.99 -21.25 0.34
N GLN A 296 -1.51 -22.14 1.19
CA GLN A 296 -2.17 -22.50 2.44
C GLN A 296 -1.21 -22.37 3.62
N LEU A 297 -1.73 -21.92 4.76
CA LEU A 297 -0.99 -21.80 6.01
C LEU A 297 -1.66 -22.66 7.10
N SER A 298 -0.87 -23.15 8.04
CA SER A 298 -1.37 -23.92 9.19
C SER A 298 -0.49 -23.71 10.42
N ALA A 299 -1.09 -23.68 11.61
CA ALA A 299 -0.36 -23.67 12.88
C ALA A 299 -0.07 -25.08 13.41
N ASP A 300 -0.84 -26.10 12.98
CA ASP A 300 -0.83 -27.45 13.56
C ASP A 300 -0.60 -28.57 12.54
N GLY A 301 -0.58 -28.26 11.25
CA GLY A 301 -0.41 -29.19 10.14
C GLY A 301 -1.68 -29.98 9.78
N ILE A 302 -2.78 -29.77 10.52
CA ILE A 302 -4.06 -30.47 10.37
C ILE A 302 -5.10 -29.53 9.76
N HIS A 303 -5.24 -28.32 10.30
CA HIS A 303 -6.17 -27.30 9.83
C HIS A 303 -5.44 -26.32 8.92
N TRP A 304 -5.91 -26.16 7.69
CA TRP A 304 -5.25 -25.37 6.66
C TRP A 304 -6.15 -24.24 6.17
N ASP A 305 -5.63 -23.02 6.23
CA ASP A 305 -6.28 -21.83 5.69
C ASP A 305 -5.70 -21.54 4.31
N THR A 306 -6.53 -21.54 3.26
CA THR A 306 -6.12 -21.02 1.95
C THR A 306 -6.08 -19.49 2.00
N VAL A 307 -4.88 -18.92 1.91
CA VAL A 307 -4.65 -17.46 2.03
C VAL A 307 -4.50 -16.76 0.68
N GLN A 308 -4.24 -17.52 -0.38
CA GLN A 308 -4.12 -17.02 -1.74
C GLN A 308 -4.45 -18.13 -2.74
N THR A 309 -5.21 -17.78 -3.79
CA THR A 309 -5.53 -18.67 -4.91
C THR A 309 -5.16 -17.97 -6.20
N TYR A 310 -4.45 -18.70 -7.06
CA TYR A 310 -4.04 -18.26 -8.38
C TYR A 310 -4.77 -19.09 -9.43
N ALA A 311 -5.41 -18.42 -10.39
CA ALA A 311 -6.13 -19.06 -11.48
C ALA A 311 -5.51 -18.66 -12.83
N ASN A 312 -4.76 -19.58 -13.43
CA ASN A 312 -4.12 -19.41 -14.74
C ASN A 312 -3.31 -18.09 -14.88
N VAL A 313 -2.47 -17.79 -13.87
CA VAL A 313 -1.70 -16.55 -13.80
C VAL A 313 -0.29 -16.74 -14.34
N SER A 314 0.25 -15.73 -15.04
CA SER A 314 1.65 -15.66 -15.45
C SER A 314 2.33 -14.54 -14.68
N MET A 315 3.25 -14.89 -13.78
CA MET A 315 3.89 -13.95 -12.86
C MET A 315 5.30 -13.60 -13.32
N ASN A 316 5.77 -12.37 -13.06
CA ASN A 316 7.17 -11.95 -13.28
C ASN A 316 7.75 -11.23 -12.05
N GLU A 317 6.98 -11.17 -10.96
CA GLU A 317 7.31 -10.52 -9.70
C GLU A 317 6.60 -11.27 -8.57
N VAL A 318 7.16 -11.19 -7.36
CA VAL A 318 6.56 -11.80 -6.16
C VAL A 318 5.23 -11.10 -5.87
N ASP A 319 4.14 -11.87 -5.75
CA ASP A 319 2.85 -11.36 -5.26
C ASP A 319 2.76 -11.60 -3.76
N TYR A 320 2.42 -10.55 -3.03
CA TYR A 320 2.38 -10.57 -1.58
C TYR A 320 0.94 -10.65 -1.06
N LYS A 321 0.73 -11.45 -0.02
CA LYS A 321 -0.45 -11.46 0.84
C LYS A 321 -0.05 -10.97 2.23
N TYR A 322 -0.78 -9.97 2.71
CA TYR A 322 -0.59 -9.32 4.00
C TYR A 322 -1.65 -9.77 5.02
N PHE A 323 -1.28 -9.76 6.31
CA PHE A 323 -2.10 -10.12 7.45
C PHE A 323 -2.12 -8.97 8.47
N ASP A 324 -3.21 -8.18 8.47
CA ASP A 324 -3.28 -6.91 9.21
C ASP A 324 -3.07 -7.00 10.73
N CYS A 325 -3.38 -8.16 11.33
CA CYS A 325 -3.19 -8.42 12.75
C CYS A 325 -2.10 -9.47 13.04
N GLY A 326 -1.25 -9.76 12.06
CA GLY A 326 -0.36 -10.91 12.09
C GLY A 326 -1.11 -12.24 11.94
N LYS A 327 -0.35 -13.31 11.70
CA LYS A 327 -0.86 -14.67 11.62
C LYS A 327 0.15 -15.65 12.20
N THR A 328 -0.28 -16.41 13.19
CA THR A 328 0.47 -17.56 13.68
C THR A 328 0.56 -18.63 12.59
N VAL A 329 1.77 -19.00 12.21
CA VAL A 329 2.07 -20.03 11.21
C VAL A 329 3.16 -20.95 11.70
N ARG A 330 3.03 -22.25 11.40
CA ARG A 330 4.12 -23.22 11.47
C ARG A 330 4.37 -23.85 10.11
N PHE A 331 3.32 -24.12 9.35
CA PHE A 331 3.42 -24.77 8.06
C PHE A 331 2.95 -23.86 6.94
N VAL A 332 3.70 -23.85 5.85
CA VAL A 332 3.36 -23.20 4.58
C VAL A 332 3.26 -24.27 3.52
N LYS A 333 2.19 -24.26 2.72
CA LYS A 333 1.99 -25.22 1.62
C LYS A 333 1.56 -24.49 0.37
N VAL A 334 2.28 -24.76 -0.73
CA VAL A 334 1.87 -24.35 -2.08
C VAL A 334 1.52 -25.60 -2.87
N THR A 335 0.30 -25.64 -3.39
CA THR A 335 -0.18 -26.73 -4.26
C THR A 335 -0.44 -26.17 -5.65
N ILE A 336 0.41 -26.50 -6.62
CA ILE A 336 0.22 -26.13 -8.02
C ILE A 336 -0.69 -27.20 -8.65
N THR A 337 -1.92 -26.83 -8.98
CA THR A 337 -2.96 -27.74 -9.50
C THR A 337 -2.98 -27.82 -11.02
N ALA A 338 -2.45 -26.82 -11.72
CA ALA A 338 -2.23 -26.84 -13.16
C ALA A 338 -1.01 -25.98 -13.55
N SER A 339 -0.25 -26.40 -14.57
CA SER A 339 0.90 -25.64 -15.06
C SER A 339 1.06 -25.78 -16.58
N ALA A 340 1.43 -24.68 -17.24
CA ALA A 340 1.91 -24.69 -18.62
C ALA A 340 3.31 -25.31 -18.69
N GLY A 341 3.40 -26.63 -18.86
CA GLY A 341 4.66 -27.38 -18.84
C GLY A 341 5.01 -27.92 -17.46
N TRP A 342 6.26 -27.76 -17.03
CA TRP A 342 6.73 -28.24 -15.72
C TRP A 342 6.14 -27.38 -14.60
N ALA A 343 5.58 -27.95 -13.55
CA ALA A 343 5.19 -27.16 -12.39
C ALA A 343 6.43 -26.57 -11.71
N GLY A 344 6.40 -25.29 -11.37
CA GLY A 344 7.55 -24.57 -10.81
C GLY A 344 7.16 -23.59 -9.70
N LEU A 345 7.98 -23.54 -8.66
CA LEU A 345 7.87 -22.53 -7.61
C LEU A 345 9.19 -21.78 -7.55
N ASN A 346 9.14 -20.50 -7.90
CA ASN A 346 10.32 -19.65 -8.00
C ASN A 346 10.70 -19.05 -6.65
N GLU A 347 9.73 -18.60 -5.85
CA GLU A 347 10.06 -17.97 -4.56
C GLU A 347 8.89 -18.08 -3.56
N ILE A 348 9.23 -18.37 -2.30
CA ILE A 348 8.41 -18.12 -1.11
C ILE A 348 9.19 -17.17 -0.20
N GLN A 349 8.52 -16.14 0.30
CA GLN A 349 9.06 -15.21 1.30
C GLN A 349 8.11 -15.16 2.49
N LEU A 350 8.65 -15.18 3.69
CA LEU A 350 7.90 -14.94 4.93
C LEU A 350 8.53 -13.76 5.64
N PHE A 351 7.69 -12.95 6.27
CA PHE A 351 8.15 -11.81 7.04
C PHE A 351 7.51 -11.81 8.42
N GLU A 352 8.35 -11.69 9.43
CA GLU A 352 7.96 -11.71 10.83
C GLU A 352 7.19 -10.45 11.20
N LEU A 353 6.16 -10.61 12.01
CA LEU A 353 5.56 -9.50 12.74
C LEU A 353 6.61 -9.03 13.76
N VAL A 354 7.16 -7.84 13.55
CA VAL A 354 8.07 -7.23 14.53
C VAL A 354 7.26 -6.90 15.79
N PRO A 355 7.74 -7.25 17.00
CA PRO A 355 7.05 -6.94 18.25
C PRO A 355 6.80 -5.46 18.51
#